data_AF-A0A498J804-F1
#
_entry.id   AF-A0A498J804-F1
#
_cell.length_a   1.000
_cell.length_b   1.000
_cell.length_c   1.000
_cell.angle_alpha   90.00
_cell.angle_beta   90.00
_cell.angle_gamma   90.00
#
_symmetry.space_group_name_H-M   'P 1'
#
loop_
_entity.id
_entity.type
_entity.pdbx_description
1 polymer ?
#
loop_
_entity_poly.entity_id
_entity_poly.type
_entity_poly.pdbx_seq_one_letter_code
_entity_poly.pdbx_strand_id
1 'polypeptide(L)'
;MIDFKSNSLQIVLALQDSSTNMSHMGPIIEDVKHLLSTVAKACVAHIHRQANSAAHRLARFALHCDVPPSIIHDFLKEDVHVPCTN
;
A
#
# COMPACT_ATOMS: atom_id res chain seq x y z
N MET A 1 -0.81 -9.02 13.89
CA MET A 1 -0.59 -7.57 13.70
C MET A 1 -0.34 -7.40 12.22
N ILE A 2 -1.12 -6.55 11.55
CA ILE A 2 -1.01 -6.34 10.10
C ILE A 2 -0.36 -4.97 9.89
N ASP A 3 0.77 -4.95 9.20
CA ASP A 3 1.49 -3.71 8.86
C ASP A 3 1.24 -3.36 7.38
N PHE A 4 0.46 -2.31 7.14
CA PHE A 4 0.26 -1.75 5.82
C PHE A 4 1.41 -0.81 5.46
N LYS A 5 2.11 -1.09 4.36
CA LYS A 5 3.26 -0.29 3.91
C LYS A 5 2.87 0.56 2.72
N SER A 6 3.18 1.86 2.78
CA SER A 6 2.93 2.81 1.69
C SER A 6 4.14 3.70 1.47
N ASN A 7 4.46 4.02 0.21
CA ASN A 7 5.50 4.99 -0.12
C ASN A 7 4.98 6.43 -0.24
N SER A 8 3.68 6.66 -0.09
CA SER A 8 3.08 7.99 -0.09
C SER A 8 3.00 8.53 1.33
N LEU A 9 3.92 9.44 1.68
CA LEU A 9 3.95 10.06 3.01
C LEU A 9 2.65 10.82 3.31
N GLN A 10 2.08 11.51 2.31
CA GLN A 10 0.85 12.27 2.47
C GLN A 10 -0.33 11.37 2.87
N ILE A 11 -0.43 10.17 2.30
CA ILE A 11 -1.49 9.21 2.65
C ILE A 11 -1.27 8.68 4.06
N VAL A 12 -0.04 8.30 4.41
CA VAL A 12 0.26 7.78 5.77
C VAL A 12 -0.07 8.82 6.83
N LEU A 13 0.31 10.08 6.61
CA LEU A 13 -0.01 11.18 7.53
C LEU A 13 -1.52 11.41 7.63
N ALA A 14 -2.24 11.41 6.49
CA ALA A 14 -3.69 11.60 6.49
C ALA A 14 -4.45 10.47 7.18
N LEU A 15 -3.92 9.24 7.17
CA LEU A 15 -4.49 8.08 7.88
C LEU A 15 -4.20 8.12 9.39
N GLN A 16 -3.10 8.74 9.79
CA GLN A 16 -2.73 8.92 11.20
C GLN A 16 -3.44 10.12 11.84
N ASP A 17 -3.93 11.04 11.02
CA ASP A 17 -4.72 12.18 11.47
C ASP A 17 -6.12 11.72 11.93
N SER A 18 -6.47 12.07 13.17
CA SER A 18 -7.80 11.79 13.75
C SER A 18 -8.91 12.68 13.18
N SER A 19 -8.56 13.78 12.51
CA SER A 19 -9.53 14.69 11.90
C SER A 19 -10.08 14.13 10.58
N THR A 20 -11.30 14.54 10.24
CA THR A 20 -11.92 14.18 8.95
C THR A 20 -11.19 14.89 7.82
N ASN A 21 -10.76 14.13 6.81
CA ASN A 21 -10.07 14.69 5.67
C ASN A 21 -11.05 15.34 4.69
N MET A 22 -10.94 16.65 4.48
CA MET A 22 -11.83 17.43 3.60
C MET A 22 -11.29 17.65 2.18
N SER A 23 -10.20 16.96 1.80
CA SER A 23 -9.64 17.05 0.46
C SER A 23 -10.50 16.31 -0.57
N HIS A 24 -10.19 16.46 -1.86
CA HIS A 24 -10.82 15.68 -2.93
C HIS A 24 -10.65 14.16 -2.74
N MET A 25 -9.58 13.71 -2.08
CA MET A 25 -9.34 12.30 -1.74
C MET A 25 -9.91 11.92 -0.36
N GLY A 26 -10.52 12.87 0.35
CA GLY A 26 -11.07 12.72 1.69
C GLY A 26 -11.97 11.49 1.84
N PRO A 27 -12.97 11.27 0.97
CA PRO A 27 -13.84 10.09 1.06
C PRO A 27 -13.06 8.76 1.06
N ILE A 28 -12.06 8.62 0.19
CA ILE A 28 -11.22 7.41 0.11
C ILE A 28 -10.39 7.24 1.39
N ILE A 29 -9.86 8.34 1.94
CA ILE A 29 -9.05 8.30 3.17
C ILE A 29 -9.93 7.86 4.35
N GLU A 30 -11.15 8.37 4.45
CA GLU A 30 -12.08 8.00 5.52
C GLU A 30 -12.55 6.53 5.39
N ASP A 31 -12.78 6.04 4.17
CA ASP A 31 -13.06 4.62 3.93
C ASP A 31 -11.91 3.72 4.42
N VAL A 32 -10.66 4.11 4.13
CA VAL A 32 -9.48 3.37 4.59
C VAL A 32 -9.35 3.42 6.12
N LYS A 33 -9.60 4.57 6.76
CA LYS A 33 -9.61 4.67 8.24
C LYS A 33 -10.66 3.73 8.84
N HIS A 34 -11.87 3.71 8.27
CA HIS A 34 -12.93 2.81 8.70
C HIS A 34 -12.49 1.34 8.56
N LEU A 35 -11.96 0.94 7.40
CA LEU A 35 -11.49 -0.42 7.18
C LEU A 35 -10.34 -0.80 8.13
N LEU A 36 -9.37 0.10 8.36
CA LEU A 36 -8.30 -0.12 9.33
C LEU A 36 -8.84 -0.36 10.74
N SER A 37 -9.90 0.34 11.15
CA SER A 37 -10.53 0.14 12.46
C SER A 37 -11.15 -1.25 12.64
N THR A 38 -11.55 -1.91 11.54
CA THR A 38 -12.11 -3.28 11.58
C THR A 38 -11.04 -4.36 11.76
N VAL A 39 -9.77 -4.04 11.51
CA VAL A 39 -8.66 -5.00 11.57
C VAL A 39 -7.98 -4.92 12.93
N ALA A 40 -8.08 -5.99 13.72
CA ALA A 40 -7.44 -6.05 15.03
C ALA A 40 -5.92 -5.89 14.93
N LYS A 41 -5.38 -4.83 15.57
CA LYS A 41 -3.95 -4.49 15.58
C LYS A 41 -3.38 -4.27 14.17
N ALA A 42 -4.00 -3.36 13.41
CA ALA A 42 -3.45 -2.84 12.17
C ALA A 42 -2.60 -1.58 12.42
N CYS A 43 -1.49 -1.47 11.70
CA CYS A 43 -0.62 -0.29 11.68
C CYS A 43 -0.35 0.13 10.23
N VAL A 44 -0.09 1.42 10.02
CA VAL A 44 0.30 1.95 8.71
C VAL A 44 1.69 2.57 8.84
N ALA A 45 2.61 2.15 7.98
CA ALA A 45 4.00 2.61 7.97
C ALA A 45 4.37 3.21 6.61
N HIS A 46 5.11 4.31 6.66
CA HIS A 46 5.76 4.86 5.47
C HIS A 46 7.03 4.08 5.15
N ILE A 47 7.22 3.73 3.88
CA ILE A 47 8.42 3.06 3.38
C ILE A 47 9.03 3.81 2.20
N HIS A 48 10.32 3.63 1.96
CA HIS A 48 10.96 4.13 0.75
C HIS A 48 10.33 3.48 -0.49
N ARG A 49 10.22 4.26 -1.58
CA ARG A 49 9.64 3.80 -2.85
C ARG A 49 10.29 2.51 -3.37
N GLN A 50 11.60 2.35 -3.19
CA GLN A 50 12.32 1.16 -3.62
C GLN A 50 11.88 -0.10 -2.87
N ALA A 51 11.46 0.03 -1.61
CA ALA A 51 10.89 -1.07 -0.82
C ALA A 51 9.41 -1.35 -1.18
N ASN A 52 8.80 -0.55 -2.06
CA ASN A 52 7.44 -0.73 -2.59
C ASN A 52 7.47 -1.13 -4.08
N SER A 53 8.52 -1.84 -4.50
CA SER A 53 8.79 -2.28 -5.88
C SER A 53 7.64 -3.11 -6.46
N ALA A 54 7.15 -4.13 -5.75
CA ALA A 54 6.01 -4.94 -6.19
C ALA A 54 4.77 -4.09 -6.46
N ALA A 55 4.34 -3.29 -5.48
CA ALA A 55 3.12 -2.48 -5.63
C ALA A 55 3.26 -1.49 -6.79
N HIS A 56 4.45 -0.90 -6.97
CA HIS A 56 4.72 -0.02 -8.09
C HIS A 56 4.65 -0.75 -9.44
N ARG A 57 5.25 -1.95 -9.54
CA ARG A 57 5.21 -2.79 -10.74
C ARG A 57 3.79 -3.23 -11.07
N LEU A 58 3.02 -3.65 -10.07
CA LEU A 58 1.61 -4.03 -10.21
C LEU A 58 0.75 -2.87 -10.69
N ALA A 59 0.88 -1.68 -10.08
CA ALA A 59 0.15 -0.49 -10.51
C ALA A 59 0.53 -0.08 -11.93
N ARG A 60 1.83 -0.10 -12.26
CA ARG A 60 2.30 0.19 -13.62
C ARG A 60 1.79 -0.85 -14.61
N PHE A 61 1.75 -2.12 -14.25
CA PHE A 61 1.24 -3.16 -15.12
C PHE A 61 -0.25 -2.96 -15.40
N ALA A 62 -1.08 -2.75 -14.37
CA ALA A 62 -2.51 -2.50 -14.54
C ALA A 62 -2.84 -1.30 -15.44
N LEU A 63 -1.98 -0.28 -15.47
CA LEU A 63 -2.13 0.87 -16.39
C LEU A 63 -1.98 0.49 -17.88
N HIS A 64 -1.32 -0.63 -18.19
CA HIS A 64 -0.99 -1.03 -19.55
C HIS A 64 -1.72 -2.32 -19.99
N CYS A 65 -2.59 -2.88 -19.16
CA CYS A 65 -3.01 -4.27 -19.32
C CYS A 65 -4.37 -4.57 -18.65
N ASP A 66 -5.35 -5.03 -19.44
CA ASP A 66 -6.68 -5.51 -19.00
C ASP A 66 -6.64 -6.99 -18.52
N VAL A 67 -5.71 -7.36 -17.64
CA VAL A 67 -5.41 -8.80 -17.35
C VAL A 67 -5.77 -9.25 -15.93
N PRO A 68 -6.03 -10.56 -15.74
CA PRO A 68 -6.74 -11.11 -14.59
C PRO A 68 -5.87 -11.28 -13.32
N PRO A 69 -6.49 -11.57 -12.17
CA PRO A 69 -5.85 -11.53 -10.83
C PRO A 69 -4.66 -12.47 -10.60
N SER A 70 -4.41 -13.46 -11.46
CA SER A 70 -3.38 -14.49 -11.25
C SER A 70 -1.95 -13.94 -11.23
N ILE A 71 -1.70 -12.82 -11.92
CA ILE A 71 -0.39 -12.17 -12.00
C ILE A 71 0.06 -11.57 -10.65
N ILE A 72 -0.86 -11.32 -9.72
CA ILE A 72 -0.53 -10.79 -8.38
C ILE A 72 0.41 -11.74 -7.64
N HIS A 73 0.28 -13.06 -7.84
CA HIS A 73 1.13 -14.05 -7.18
C HIS A 73 2.58 -14.05 -7.69
N ASP A 74 2.81 -13.69 -8.95
CA ASP A 74 4.15 -13.71 -9.54
C ASP A 74 5.00 -12.54 -9.02
N PHE A 75 4.41 -11.35 -8.93
CA PHE A 75 5.09 -10.17 -8.38
C PHE A 75 5.42 -10.31 -6.89
N LEU A 76 4.58 -11.01 -6.11
CA LEU A 76 4.81 -11.23 -4.68
C LEU A 76 5.93 -12.25 -4.40
N LYS A 77 6.20 -13.17 -5.33
CA LYS A 77 7.27 -14.19 -5.17
C LYS A 77 8.65 -13.64 -5.49
N GLU A 78 8.77 -12.70 -6.44
CA GLU A 78 10.06 -12.12 -6.83
C GLU A 78 10.72 -11.29 -5.71
N ASP A 79 9.96 -10.55 -4.88
CA ASP A 79 10.52 -9.73 -3.79
C ASP A 79 11.10 -10.53 -2.62
N VAL A 80 10.91 -11.87 -2.57
CA VAL A 80 11.46 -12.75 -1.52
C VAL A 80 12.91 -13.18 -1.84
N HIS A 81 13.39 -12.97 -3.07
CA HIS A 81 14.68 -13.50 -3.53
C HIS A 81 15.74 -12.44 -3.79
N VAL A 82 16.00 -11.58 -2.81
CA VAL A 82 17.26 -10.82 -2.76
C VAL A 82 17.94 -11.09 -1.41
N PRO A 83 18.73 -12.18 -1.28
CA PRO A 83 19.74 -12.22 -0.24
C PRO A 83 20.78 -11.14 -0.60
N CYS A 84 20.92 -10.13 0.25
CA CYS A 84 22.06 -9.22 0.17
C CYS A 84 23.33 -10.06 0.36
N THR A 85 24.05 -10.34 -0.72
CA THR A 85 25.44 -10.81 -0.63
C THR A 85 26.35 -9.60 -0.43
N ASN A 86 27.00 -9.61 0.73
CA ASN A 86 28.08 -8.77 1.28
C ASN A 86 28.78 -7.77 0.34
#